data_AF-A0A4Y2L038-F1
#
_entry.id   AF-A0A4Y2L038-F1
#
_cell.length_a   1.000
_cell.length_b   1.000
_cell.length_c   1.000
_cell.angle_alpha   90.00
_cell.angle_beta   90.00
_cell.angle_gamma   90.00
#
_symmetry.space_group_name_H-M   'P 1'
#
loop_
_entity.id
_entity.type
_entity.pdbx_description
1 polymer ?
#
loop_
_entity_poly.entity_id
_entity_poly.type
_entity_poly.pdbx_seq_one_letter_code
_entity_poly.pdbx_strand_id
1 'polypeptide(L)'
;MSQPLPYGNFEWISSDGIDSDWFLSIVDDGDVGYVFKVDLSYPHHLYNDHNEYPLAPEKLEICKEMLSPCNREHAGNTTSSKIVKLAPNLNDKKIMSPLFKI
;
A
#
# COMPACT_ATOMS: atom_id res chain seq x y z
N MET A 1 -5.62 10.70 -19.00
CA MET A 1 -6.47 9.83 -18.18
C MET A 1 -7.90 10.11 -18.59
N SER A 2 -8.61 9.09 -19.09
CA SER A 2 -9.91 9.24 -19.77
C SER A 2 -10.94 8.20 -19.30
N GLN A 3 -10.69 7.54 -18.18
CA GLN A 3 -11.54 6.47 -17.66
C GLN A 3 -12.65 7.01 -16.74
N PRO A 4 -13.79 6.30 -16.65
CA PRO A 4 -14.90 6.69 -15.79
C PRO A 4 -14.48 6.74 -14.32
N LEU A 5 -14.96 7.76 -13.60
CA LEU A 5 -14.74 7.92 -12.16
C LEU A 5 -16.02 7.60 -11.39
N PRO A 6 -15.92 6.90 -10.25
CA PRO A 6 -17.09 6.64 -9.41
C PRO A 6 -17.62 7.96 -8.84
N TYR A 7 -18.93 8.18 -8.97
CA TYR A 7 -19.57 9.44 -8.59
C TYR A 7 -20.67 9.30 -7.53
N GLY A 8 -21.04 8.09 -7.11
CA GLY A 8 -22.07 7.85 -6.11
C GLY A 8 -22.35 6.37 -5.83
N ASN A 9 -23.36 6.11 -4.99
CA ASN A 9 -23.85 4.77 -4.60
C ASN A 9 -22.79 3.84 -3.99
N PHE A 10 -21.94 4.38 -3.11
CA PHE A 10 -20.97 3.59 -2.37
C PHE A 10 -21.69 2.72 -1.34
N GLU A 11 -21.54 1.40 -1.45
CA GLU A 11 -22.14 0.42 -0.54
C GLU A 11 -21.10 -0.59 -0.05
N TRP A 12 -21.30 -1.07 1.18
CA TRP A 12 -20.47 -2.13 1.77
C TRP A 12 -20.99 -3.49 1.34
N ILE A 13 -20.12 -4.29 0.73
CA ILE A 13 -20.42 -5.66 0.32
C ILE A 13 -19.83 -6.62 1.35
N SER A 14 -20.57 -7.68 1.68
CA SER A 14 -20.03 -8.74 2.55
C SER A 14 -18.86 -9.43 1.85
N SER A 15 -17.84 -9.81 2.61
CA SER A 15 -16.73 -10.63 2.10
C SER A 15 -17.14 -12.07 1.78
N ASP A 16 -18.37 -12.46 2.12
CA ASP A 16 -18.88 -13.81 1.89
C ASP A 16 -19.01 -14.08 0.38
N GLY A 17 -18.21 -15.02 -0.12
CA GLY A 17 -18.23 -15.43 -1.53
C GLY A 17 -17.34 -14.61 -2.47
N ILE A 18 -16.51 -13.72 -1.94
CA ILE A 18 -15.43 -13.07 -2.73
C ILE A 18 -14.23 -14.02 -2.74
N ASP A 19 -13.98 -14.66 -3.87
CA ASP A 19 -12.79 -15.46 -4.13
C ASP A 19 -11.89 -14.81 -5.21
N SER A 20 -10.72 -15.42 -5.42
CA SER A 20 -9.76 -14.93 -6.41
C SER A 20 -10.32 -14.95 -7.84
N ASP A 21 -11.15 -15.93 -8.17
CA ASP A 21 -11.71 -16.09 -9.51
C ASP A 21 -12.75 -15.01 -9.81
N TRP A 22 -13.62 -14.71 -8.83
CA TRP A 22 -14.55 -13.60 -8.90
C TRP A 22 -13.81 -12.26 -9.04
N PHE A 23 -12.75 -12.04 -8.24
CA PHE A 23 -11.94 -10.82 -8.31
C PHE A 23 -11.33 -10.62 -9.71
N LEU A 24 -10.79 -11.68 -10.30
CA LEU A 24 -10.20 -11.65 -11.65
C LEU A 24 -11.24 -11.53 -12.78
N SER A 25 -12.52 -11.77 -12.48
CA SER A 25 -13.62 -11.68 -13.45
C SER A 25 -14.23 -10.28 -13.60
N ILE A 26 -13.83 -9.32 -12.75
CA ILE A 26 -14.36 -7.95 -12.76
C ILE A 26 -13.94 -7.24 -14.06
N VAL A 27 -14.90 -6.56 -14.69
CA VAL A 27 -14.66 -5.79 -15.92
C VAL A 27 -14.16 -4.39 -15.57
N ASP A 28 -13.02 -3.98 -16.15
CA ASP A 28 -12.39 -2.68 -15.89
C ASP A 28 -13.28 -1.47 -16.23
N ASP A 29 -14.00 -1.54 -17.36
CA ASP A 29 -14.92 -0.49 -17.81
C ASP A 29 -16.39 -0.81 -17.46
N GLY A 30 -16.62 -1.55 -16.36
CA GLY A 30 -17.95 -1.85 -15.87
C GLY A 30 -18.69 -0.64 -15.30
N ASP A 31 -20.03 -0.69 -15.30
CA ASP A 31 -20.86 0.36 -14.68
C ASP A 31 -20.70 0.44 -13.16
N VAL A 32 -20.21 -0.64 -12.53
CA VAL A 32 -19.96 -0.76 -11.10
C VAL A 32 -18.47 -0.98 -10.85
N GLY A 33 -17.86 -0.08 -10.09
CA GLY A 33 -16.48 -0.20 -9.61
C GLY A 33 -16.40 -0.76 -8.19
N TYR A 34 -15.29 -1.44 -7.88
CA TYR A 34 -15.04 -2.02 -6.56
C TYR A 34 -13.75 -1.45 -5.96
N VAL A 35 -13.74 -1.19 -4.66
CA VAL A 35 -12.55 -0.75 -3.91
C VAL A 35 -12.24 -1.79 -2.85
N PHE A 36 -11.03 -2.34 -2.89
CA PHE A 36 -10.62 -3.41 -2.01
C PHE A 36 -9.63 -2.93 -0.97
N LYS A 37 -9.80 -3.43 0.25
CA LYS A 37 -8.88 -3.24 1.36
C LYS A 37 -8.20 -4.60 1.63
N VAL A 38 -6.99 -4.78 1.09
CA VAL A 38 -6.27 -6.08 1.08
C VAL A 38 -4.91 -5.99 1.77
N ASP A 39 -4.48 -7.09 2.39
CA ASP A 39 -3.10 -7.28 2.81
C ASP A 39 -2.25 -7.70 1.59
N LEU A 40 -1.06 -7.11 1.44
CA LEU A 40 -0.14 -7.41 0.35
C LEU A 40 1.14 -8.06 0.90
N SER A 41 1.46 -9.25 0.41
CA SER A 41 2.77 -9.88 0.60
C SER A 41 3.71 -9.42 -0.51
N TYR A 42 4.94 -9.04 -0.18
CA TYR A 42 5.94 -8.60 -1.15
C TYR A 42 7.00 -9.69 -1.34
N PRO A 43 6.87 -10.55 -2.37
CA PRO A 43 7.79 -11.67 -2.52
C PRO A 43 9.19 -11.21 -2.90
N HIS A 44 10.21 -11.85 -2.31
CA HIS A 44 11.62 -11.45 -2.46
C HIS A 44 12.13 -11.39 -3.91
N HIS A 45 11.60 -12.20 -4.82
CA HIS A 45 12.03 -12.19 -6.22
C HIS A 45 11.71 -10.87 -6.94
N LEU A 46 10.72 -10.10 -6.46
CA LEU A 46 10.37 -8.79 -7.02
C LEU A 46 11.20 -7.63 -6.44
N TYR A 47 12.06 -7.89 -5.45
CA TYR A 47 12.82 -6.81 -4.79
C TYR A 47 13.76 -6.10 -5.75
N ASN A 48 14.43 -6.86 -6.64
CA ASN A 48 15.37 -6.28 -7.60
C ASN A 48 14.63 -5.44 -8.65
N ASP A 49 13.55 -5.98 -9.20
CA ASP A 49 12.77 -5.33 -10.26
C ASP A 49 12.09 -4.05 -9.77
N HIS A 50 11.67 -4.04 -8.51
CA HIS A 50 10.93 -2.92 -7.92
C HIS A 50 11.76 -2.05 -6.98
N ASN A 51 13.09 -2.24 -6.91
CA ASN A 51 13.95 -1.47 -6.01
C ASN A 51 13.87 0.04 -6.29
N GLU A 52 13.74 0.42 -7.56
CA GLU A 52 13.65 1.83 -7.97
C GLU A 52 12.25 2.41 -7.78
N TYR A 53 11.22 1.56 -7.69
CA TYR A 53 9.83 2.00 -7.55
C TYR A 53 9.00 1.05 -6.65
N PRO A 54 9.24 1.05 -5.32
CA PRO A 54 8.45 0.25 -4.40
C PRO A 54 6.98 0.68 -4.41
N LEU A 55 6.09 -0.29 -4.64
CA LEU A 55 4.65 -0.05 -4.70
C LEU A 55 4.05 0.11 -3.30
N ALA A 56 2.91 0.82 -3.23
CA ALA A 56 2.15 1.06 -2.01
C ALA A 56 3.00 1.68 -0.87
N PRO A 57 3.41 2.96 -1.00
CA PRO A 57 4.13 3.65 0.06
C PRO A 57 3.27 3.75 1.32
N GLU A 58 3.89 3.59 2.48
CA GLU A 58 3.20 3.57 3.77
C GLU A 58 3.58 4.79 4.61
N LYS A 59 2.66 5.18 5.49
CA LYS A 59 2.92 6.19 6.52
C LYS A 59 3.72 5.54 7.65
N LEU A 60 5.00 5.85 7.75
CA LEU A 60 5.88 5.31 8.79
C LEU A 60 6.88 6.34 9.33
N GLU A 61 7.30 6.12 10.57
CA GLU A 61 8.41 6.86 11.17
C GLU A 61 9.74 6.25 10.70
N ILE A 62 10.65 7.10 10.20
CA ILE A 62 11.94 6.65 9.68
C ILE A 62 12.97 6.63 10.81
N CYS A 63 13.23 5.44 11.34
CA CYS A 63 14.28 5.24 12.35
C CYS A 63 15.67 5.12 11.69
N LYS A 64 16.74 5.34 12.47
CA LYS A 64 18.13 5.31 11.97
C LYS A 64 18.55 3.97 11.37
N GLU A 65 17.95 2.90 11.85
CA GLU A 65 18.20 1.52 11.43
C GLU A 65 17.74 1.31 9.98
N MET A 66 16.74 2.06 9.53
CA MET A 66 16.21 2.02 8.16
C MET A 66 17.09 2.78 7.16
N LEU A 67 18.03 3.60 7.63
CA LEU A 67 18.93 4.35 6.77
C LEU A 67 20.05 3.46 6.24
N SER A 68 20.46 3.72 4.99
CA SER A 68 21.67 3.15 4.41
C SER A 68 22.91 3.52 5.26
N PRO A 69 24.00 2.74 5.22
CA PRO A 69 25.20 3.01 6.02
C PRO A 69 25.73 4.44 5.84
N CYS A 70 25.79 4.92 4.58
CA CYS A 70 26.21 6.28 4.26
C CYS A 70 25.27 7.34 4.87
N ASN A 71 23.96 7.18 4.71
CA ASN A 71 22.99 8.14 5.26
C ASN A 71 22.99 8.14 6.79
N ARG A 72 23.27 7.00 7.41
CA ARG A 72 23.37 6.87 8.87
C ARG A 72 24.57 7.62 9.43
N GLU A 73 25.71 7.55 8.76
CA GLU A 73 26.91 8.32 9.13
C GLU A 73 26.64 9.83 9.05
N HIS A 74 26.02 10.29 7.96
CA HIS A 74 25.64 11.69 7.77
C HIS A 74 24.58 12.19 8.77
N ALA A 75 23.68 11.32 9.23
CA ALA A 75 22.66 11.66 10.22
C ALA A 75 23.24 11.93 11.63
N GLY A 76 24.48 11.50 11.90
CA GLY A 76 25.19 11.74 13.15
C GLY A 76 24.39 11.30 14.38
N ASN A 77 24.32 12.17 15.39
CA ASN A 77 23.59 11.96 16.65
C ASN A 77 22.13 12.44 16.63
N THR A 78 21.62 12.96 15.51
CA THR A 78 20.23 13.44 15.37
C THR A 78 19.25 12.36 15.84
N THR A 79 18.37 12.66 16.79
CA THR A 79 17.35 11.68 17.21
C THR A 79 16.37 11.45 16.06
N SER A 80 15.91 10.19 15.89
CA SER A 80 14.85 9.85 14.94
C SER A 80 13.72 10.87 15.12
N SER A 81 13.42 11.64 14.07
CA SER A 81 12.33 12.59 14.14
C SER A 81 11.04 11.79 14.19
N LYS A 82 10.20 12.00 15.21
CA LYS A 82 8.87 11.39 15.38
C LYS A 82 7.85 11.90 14.36
N ILE A 83 8.29 12.11 13.12
CA ILE A 83 7.48 12.59 12.02
C ILE A 83 7.20 11.39 11.15
N VAL A 84 5.92 11.07 11.02
CA VAL A 84 5.44 10.05 10.10
C VAL A 84 5.50 10.62 8.69
N LYS A 85 6.26 9.95 7.82
CA LYS A 85 6.37 10.30 6.40
C LYS A 85 5.71 9.23 5.55
N LEU A 86 5.19 9.62 4.40
CA LEU A 86 4.80 8.67 3.37
C LEU A 86 6.09 8.19 2.68
N ALA A 87 6.48 6.94 2.92
CA ALA A 87 7.76 6.40 2.47
C ALA A 87 7.57 5.12 1.65
N PRO A 88 8.19 5.02 0.46
CA PRO A 88 8.24 3.78 -0.30
C PRO A 88 9.10 2.76 0.45
N ASN A 89 8.65 1.50 0.48
CA ASN A 89 9.37 0.40 1.08
C ASN A 89 8.91 -0.93 0.44
N LEU A 90 9.76 -1.95 0.45
CA LEU A 90 9.49 -3.28 -0.13
C LEU A 90 8.95 -4.29 0.91
N ASN A 91 8.56 -3.83 2.10
CA ASN A 91 8.03 -4.72 3.13
C ASN A 91 6.59 -5.14 2.80
N ASP A 92 6.14 -6.21 3.43
CA ASP A 92 4.74 -6.62 3.40
C ASP A 92 3.84 -5.48 3.90
N LYS A 93 2.76 -5.25 3.17
CA LYS A 93 1.75 -4.23 3.52
C LYS A 93 0.66 -4.90 4.30
N LYS A 94 0.59 -4.60 5.59
CA LYS A 94 -0.43 -5.11 6.49
C LYS A 94 -1.34 -3.98 6.92
N ILE A 95 -2.64 -4.21 6.80
CA ILE A 95 -3.63 -3.25 7.24
C ILE A 95 -3.78 -3.40 8.75
N MET A 96 -3.01 -2.63 9.50
CA MET A 96 -3.06 -2.58 10.96
C MET A 96 -4.05 -1.51 11.44
N SER A 97 -5.35 -1.67 11.17
CA SER A 97 -6.45 -0.95 11.85
C SER A 97 -7.83 -1.51 11.45
N PRO A 98 -8.80 -1.57 12.38
CA PRO A 98 -10.13 -2.09 12.10
C PRO A 98 -10.83 -1.22 11.05
N LEU A 99 -11.64 -1.88 10.20
CA LEU A 99 -12.56 -1.31 9.21
C LEU A 99 -12.68 0.22 9.25
N PHE A 100 -12.07 0.90 8.28
CA PHE A 100 -12.40 2.29 7.99
C PHE A 100 -13.66 2.25 7.13
N LYS A 101 -14.76 2.70 7.74
CA LYS A 101 -16.10 2.83 7.17
C LYS A 101 -16.15 4.12 6.34
N ILE A 102 -16.53 4.01 5.08
CA ILE A 102 -16.91 5.06 4.13
C ILE A 102 -18.32 4.75 3.70
#